data_AF-Z4YLM0-F1
#
_entry.id   AF-Z4YLM0-F1
#
_cell.length_a   1.000
_cell.length_b   1.000
_cell.length_c   1.000
_cell.angle_alpha   90.00
_cell.angle_beta   90.00
_cell.angle_gamma   90.00
#
_symmetry.space_group_name_H-M   'P 1'
#
loop_
_entity.id
_entity.type
_entity.pdbx_description
1 polymer ?
#
loop_
_entity_poly.entity_id
_entity_poly.type
_entity_poly.pdbx_seq_one_letter_code
_entity_poly.pdbx_strand_id
1 'polypeptide(L)'
;MTCDPRGSKEQRTLIRFKTTLMNTLMDVLRHRPGWVEVKDEGEWDFYWCDVSWLRENFDHTYMDEHVRISHFRNHYELTRKNYMVKNLKRFRKYLERESGKTEAAKCDFFPKTFEMPCEYHLFVEEFRKNPGITWIMKP
;
A
#
# COMPACT_ATOMS: atom_id res chain seq x y z
N MET A 1 -5.40 -42.58 -16.58
CA MET A 1 -4.20 -41.82 -16.13
C MET A 1 -3.80 -40.89 -17.25
N THR A 2 -4.16 -39.62 -17.17
CA THR A 2 -3.65 -38.59 -18.08
C THR A 2 -3.22 -37.44 -17.20
N CYS A 3 -1.93 -37.44 -16.84
CA CYS A 3 -1.33 -36.29 -16.17
C CYS A 3 -1.11 -35.21 -17.22
N ASP A 4 -1.87 -34.13 -17.07
CA ASP A 4 -1.61 -32.82 -17.64
C ASP A 4 -0.18 -32.37 -17.27
N PRO A 5 0.73 -32.14 -18.24
CA PRO A 5 2.04 -31.60 -17.96
C PRO A 5 1.85 -30.11 -17.70
N ARG A 6 1.61 -29.75 -16.44
CA ARG A 6 1.75 -28.38 -15.95
C ARG A 6 3.02 -27.80 -16.57
N GLY A 7 2.82 -26.87 -17.51
CA GLY A 7 3.89 -26.29 -18.31
C GLY A 7 5.04 -25.88 -17.42
N SER A 8 6.24 -26.31 -17.80
CA SER A 8 7.47 -25.74 -17.28
C SER A 8 7.37 -24.23 -17.49
N LYS A 9 7.15 -23.45 -16.43
CA LYS A 9 7.35 -22.00 -16.48
C LYS A 9 8.82 -21.81 -16.83
N GLU A 10 9.13 -21.61 -18.11
CA GLU A 10 10.45 -21.13 -18.52
C GLU A 10 10.73 -19.90 -17.68
N GLN A 11 11.72 -20.00 -16.81
CA GLN A 11 12.11 -18.91 -15.96
C GLN A 11 12.75 -17.88 -16.90
N ARG A 12 11.98 -16.85 -17.27
CA ARG A 12 12.42 -15.77 -18.16
C ARG A 12 13.78 -15.29 -17.65
N THR A 13 14.82 -15.54 -18.44
CA THR A 13 16.22 -15.27 -18.07
C THR A 13 16.52 -13.77 -18.06
N LEU A 14 15.65 -12.97 -18.69
CA LEU A 14 15.75 -11.52 -18.78
C LEU A 14 14.46 -10.88 -18.25
N ILE A 15 14.60 -9.84 -17.44
CA ILE A 15 13.52 -9.02 -16.91
C ILE A 15 13.55 -7.68 -17.64
N ARG A 16 12.49 -7.38 -18.38
CA ARG A 16 12.31 -6.09 -19.05
C ARG A 16 11.69 -5.12 -18.06
N PHE A 17 12.38 -4.06 -17.70
CA PHE A 17 11.89 -3.07 -16.75
C PHE A 17 11.55 -1.74 -17.40
N LYS A 18 10.54 -1.07 -16.83
CA LYS A 18 10.14 0.29 -17.15
C LYS A 18 10.25 1.15 -15.88
N THR A 19 10.62 2.41 -16.03
CA THR A 19 10.45 3.43 -14.99
C THR A 19 10.45 4.83 -15.61
N THR A 20 9.74 5.77 -14.99
CA THR A 20 9.75 7.19 -15.36
C THR A 20 10.75 8.00 -14.54
N LEU A 21 11.40 7.37 -13.55
CA LEU A 21 12.30 8.04 -12.62
C LEU A 21 13.74 7.98 -13.12
N MET A 22 14.36 9.15 -13.34
CA MET A 22 15.77 9.27 -13.73
C MET A 22 16.64 9.60 -12.51
N ASN A 23 16.68 8.69 -11.54
CA ASN A 23 17.46 8.85 -10.30
C ASN A 23 18.18 7.53 -9.95
N THR A 24 18.64 7.38 -8.71
CA THR A 24 19.33 6.17 -8.22
C THR A 24 18.56 4.87 -8.51
N LEU A 25 17.22 4.91 -8.56
CA LEU A 25 16.44 3.72 -8.95
C LEU A 25 16.77 3.28 -10.36
N MET A 26 16.92 4.22 -11.28
CA MET A 26 17.31 3.93 -12.67
C MET A 26 18.66 3.24 -12.73
N ASP A 27 19.64 3.77 -11.99
CA ASP A 27 20.98 3.19 -11.94
C ASP A 27 20.94 1.79 -11.34
N VAL A 28 20.20 1.59 -10.24
CA VAL A 28 20.04 0.28 -9.61
C VAL A 28 19.40 -0.73 -10.55
N LEU A 29 18.34 -0.35 -11.27
CA LEU A 29 17.66 -1.25 -12.21
C LEU A 29 18.55 -1.59 -13.41
N ARG A 30 19.30 -0.63 -13.96
CA ARG A 30 20.25 -0.86 -15.07
C ARG A 30 21.42 -1.75 -14.70
N HIS A 31 21.95 -1.64 -13.47
CA HIS A 31 23.09 -2.43 -13.03
C HIS A 31 22.71 -3.83 -12.55
N ARG A 32 21.42 -4.17 -12.46
CA ARG A 32 20.98 -5.48 -12.02
C ARG A 32 21.18 -6.50 -13.13
N PRO A 33 21.95 -7.59 -12.91
CA PRO A 33 22.18 -8.60 -13.94
C PRO A 33 20.88 -9.21 -14.46
N GLY A 34 20.74 -9.29 -15.78
CA GLY A 34 19.54 -9.80 -16.45
C GLY A 34 18.38 -8.81 -16.53
N TRP A 35 18.56 -7.54 -16.13
CA TRP A 35 17.53 -6.50 -16.24
C TRP A 35 17.82 -5.60 -17.43
N VAL A 36 16.82 -5.39 -18.27
CA VAL A 36 16.95 -4.60 -19.49
C VAL A 36 15.88 -3.52 -19.51
N GLU A 37 16.30 -2.27 -19.70
CA GLU A 37 15.40 -1.13 -19.80
C GLU A 37 14.59 -1.19 -21.10
N VAL A 38 13.27 -1.03 -20.99
CA VAL A 38 12.38 -0.87 -22.14
C VAL A 38 12.30 0.61 -22.51
N LYS A 39 12.73 0.95 -23.72
CA LYS A 39 12.75 2.35 -24.21
C LYS A 39 11.46 2.80 -24.92
N ASP A 40 10.67 1.85 -25.43
CA ASP A 40 9.47 2.10 -26.27
C ASP A 40 8.17 1.52 -25.65
N GLU A 41 7.06 1.47 -26.39
CA GLU A 41 5.79 0.79 -26.02
C GLU A 41 5.90 -0.75 -26.04
N GLY A 42 7.10 -1.28 -25.83
CA GLY A 42 7.33 -2.72 -25.77
C GLY A 42 6.71 -3.36 -24.53
N GLU A 43 6.51 -4.68 -24.61
CA GLU A 43 6.16 -5.49 -23.44
C GLU A 43 7.20 -5.33 -22.33
N TRP A 44 6.73 -5.29 -21.09
CA TRP A 44 7.54 -5.12 -19.90
C TRP A 44 7.11 -6.13 -18.83
N ASP A 45 8.07 -6.58 -18.03
CA ASP A 45 7.85 -7.55 -16.95
C ASP A 45 7.71 -6.84 -15.59
N PHE A 46 8.42 -5.72 -15.42
CA PHE A 46 8.41 -4.93 -14.18
C PHE A 46 8.29 -3.44 -14.46
N TYR A 47 7.39 -2.75 -13.76
CA TYR A 47 7.31 -1.30 -13.82
C TYR A 47 7.46 -0.69 -12.43
N TRP A 48 8.57 0.04 -12.24
CA TRP A 48 8.68 0.99 -11.14
C TRP A 48 7.98 2.28 -11.52
N CYS A 49 6.70 2.37 -11.18
CA CYS A 49 5.84 3.53 -11.48
C CYS A 49 5.67 4.41 -10.24
N ASP A 50 5.18 5.62 -10.45
CA ASP A 50 4.68 6.47 -9.37
C ASP A 50 3.23 6.12 -8.99
N VAL A 51 2.79 6.67 -7.85
CA VAL A 51 1.44 6.43 -7.31
C VAL A 51 0.36 7.06 -8.19
N SER A 52 0.63 8.16 -8.90
CA SER A 52 -0.34 8.79 -9.79
C SER A 52 -0.61 7.91 -11.00
N TRP A 53 0.44 7.35 -11.61
CA TRP A 53 0.32 6.38 -12.70
C TRP A 53 -0.54 5.18 -12.28
N LEU A 54 -0.30 4.61 -11.09
CA LEU A 54 -1.11 3.51 -10.57
C LEU A 54 -2.60 3.88 -10.52
N ARG A 55 -2.93 5.07 -10.01
CA ARG A 55 -4.33 5.52 -9.87
C ARG A 55 -5.02 5.70 -11.21
N GLU A 56 -4.30 6.19 -12.20
CA GLU A 56 -4.85 6.47 -13.53
C GLU A 56 -4.93 5.24 -14.42
N ASN A 57 -4.06 4.24 -14.22
CA ASN A 57 -3.90 3.16 -15.20
C ASN A 57 -4.28 1.79 -14.66
N PHE A 58 -4.18 1.52 -13.35
CA PHE A 58 -4.37 0.16 -12.83
C PHE A 58 -5.78 -0.40 -13.06
N ASP A 59 -6.80 0.46 -13.04
CA ASP A 59 -8.18 0.08 -13.33
C ASP A 59 -8.53 -0.05 -14.80
N HIS A 60 -7.73 0.59 -15.66
CA HIS A 60 -8.02 0.76 -17.08
C HIS A 60 -7.07 -0.06 -17.97
N THR A 61 -6.03 -0.66 -17.38
CA THR A 61 -5.00 -1.42 -18.10
C THR A 61 -5.11 -2.88 -17.74
N TYR A 62 -5.33 -3.73 -18.74
CA TYR A 62 -5.13 -5.16 -18.59
C TYR A 62 -3.64 -5.44 -18.43
N MET A 63 -3.28 -6.17 -17.37
CA MET A 63 -1.90 -6.55 -17.09
C MET A 63 -1.80 -8.06 -17.05
N ASP A 64 -0.84 -8.62 -17.78
CA ASP A 64 -0.62 -10.06 -17.80
C ASP A 64 -0.17 -10.59 -16.43
N GLU A 65 -0.42 -11.87 -16.16
CA GLU A 65 -0.09 -12.51 -14.87
C GLU A 65 1.40 -12.37 -14.47
N HIS A 66 2.30 -12.28 -15.44
CA HIS A 66 3.74 -12.15 -15.20
C HIS A 66 4.17 -10.74 -14.79
N VAL A 67 3.34 -9.74 -15.10
CA VAL A 67 3.64 -8.33 -14.90
C VAL A 67 3.67 -7.98 -13.41
N ARG A 68 4.65 -7.17 -13.01
CA ARG A 68 4.83 -6.71 -11.63
C ARG A 68 4.94 -5.19 -11.60
N ILE A 69 4.26 -4.57 -10.63
CA ILE A 69 4.32 -3.11 -10.39
C ILE A 69 4.75 -2.86 -8.96
N SER A 70 5.48 -1.76 -8.74
CA SER A 70 6.01 -1.33 -7.44
C SER A 70 4.96 -0.90 -6.40
N HIS A 71 3.66 -0.92 -6.73
CA HIS A 71 2.59 -0.44 -5.85
C HIS A 71 1.40 -1.41 -5.77
N PHE A 72 0.85 -1.56 -4.58
CA PHE A 72 -0.42 -2.23 -4.37
C PHE A 72 -1.58 -1.28 -4.62
N ARG A 73 -2.62 -1.77 -5.31
CA ARG A 73 -3.85 -1.03 -5.63
C ARG A 73 -4.44 -0.29 -4.43
N ASN A 74 -4.60 -0.98 -3.29
CA ASN A 74 -5.25 -0.45 -2.10
C ASN A 74 -4.25 0.09 -1.04
N HIS A 75 -3.04 0.49 -1.45
CA HIS A 75 -2.02 1.02 -0.52
C HIS A 75 -2.54 2.19 0.34
N TYR A 76 -3.50 2.96 -0.17
CA TYR A 76 -4.05 4.14 0.50
C TYR A 76 -4.80 3.81 1.80
N GLU A 77 -5.26 2.57 1.99
CA GLU A 77 -5.93 2.11 3.21
C GLU A 77 -5.05 2.24 4.46
N LEU A 78 -3.73 2.18 4.29
CA LEU A 78 -2.75 2.31 5.37
C LEU A 78 -1.78 3.48 5.18
N THR A 79 -1.73 4.14 4.02
CA THR A 79 -0.81 5.27 3.78
C THR A 79 -1.48 6.63 3.90
N ARG A 80 -2.82 6.71 3.80
CA ARG A 80 -3.58 7.93 4.10
C ARG A 80 -3.98 7.94 5.56
N LYS A 81 -3.66 9.00 6.30
CA LYS A 81 -3.87 9.10 7.75
C LYS A 81 -5.32 8.80 8.17
N ASN A 82 -6.29 9.35 7.45
CA ASN A 82 -7.70 9.15 7.78
C ASN A 82 -8.14 7.68 7.60
N TYR A 83 -7.79 7.05 6.48
CA TYR A 83 -8.06 5.63 6.26
C TYR A 83 -7.32 4.74 7.26
N MET A 84 -6.05 5.02 7.53
CA MET A 84 -5.25 4.29 8.52
C MET A 84 -5.95 4.29 9.89
N VAL A 85 -6.32 5.47 10.39
CA VAL A 85 -7.00 5.61 11.70
C VAL A 85 -8.34 4.87 11.70
N LYS A 86 -9.15 5.01 10.63
CA LYS A 86 -10.44 4.32 10.50
C LYS A 86 -10.27 2.80 10.53
N ASN A 87 -9.29 2.27 9.80
CA ASN A 87 -9.01 0.85 9.72
C ASN A 87 -8.44 0.29 11.03
N LEU A 88 -7.52 1.02 11.67
CA LEU A 88 -6.97 0.62 12.97
C LEU A 88 -8.03 0.65 14.08
N LYS A 89 -8.90 1.67 14.12
CA LYS A 89 -10.06 1.71 15.02
C LYS A 89 -10.99 0.50 14.78
N ARG A 90 -11.27 0.17 13.52
CA ARG A 90 -12.08 -1.00 13.15
C ARG A 90 -11.42 -2.30 13.60
N PHE A 91 -10.11 -2.45 13.37
CA PHE A 91 -9.35 -3.62 13.75
C PHE A 91 -9.31 -3.83 15.26
N ARG A 92 -9.06 -2.76 16.04
CA ARG A 92 -9.14 -2.81 17.51
C ARG A 92 -10.50 -3.29 18.00
N LYS A 93 -11.60 -2.74 17.47
CA LYS A 93 -12.97 -3.16 17.82
C LYS A 93 -13.23 -4.63 17.48
N TYR A 94 -12.69 -5.08 16.33
CA TYR A 94 -12.77 -6.49 15.95
C TYR A 94 -12.03 -7.38 16.95
N LEU A 95 -10.77 -7.07 17.29
CA LEU A 95 -10.01 -7.84 18.29
C LEU A 95 -10.68 -7.85 19.67
N GLU A 96 -11.26 -6.72 20.10
CA GLU A 96 -11.95 -6.66 21.38
C GLU A 96 -13.17 -7.60 21.43
N ARG A 97 -13.89 -7.71 20.31
CA ARG A 97 -15.04 -8.60 20.19
C ARG A 97 -14.65 -10.08 20.13
N GLU A 98 -13.63 -10.42 19.35
CA GLU A 98 -13.25 -11.83 19.10
C GLU A 98 -12.32 -12.40 20.18
N SER A 99 -11.50 -11.57 20.81
CA SER A 99 -10.38 -12.01 21.66
C SER A 99 -10.25 -11.21 22.95
N GLY A 100 -11.19 -10.29 23.21
CA GLY A 100 -11.27 -9.54 24.45
C GLY A 100 -10.31 -8.34 24.53
N LYS A 101 -10.42 -7.61 25.65
CA LYS A 101 -9.74 -6.33 25.86
C LYS A 101 -8.22 -6.44 25.87
N THR A 102 -7.68 -7.54 26.39
CA THR A 102 -6.22 -7.76 26.47
C THR A 102 -5.61 -7.85 25.08
N GLU A 103 -6.26 -8.52 24.13
CA GLU A 103 -5.77 -8.60 22.74
C GLU A 103 -5.91 -7.25 22.04
N ALA A 104 -7.05 -6.56 22.23
CA ALA A 104 -7.27 -5.24 21.66
C ALA A 104 -6.29 -4.17 22.18
N ALA A 105 -5.76 -4.31 23.39
CA ALA A 105 -4.74 -3.42 23.95
C ALA A 105 -3.43 -3.45 23.16
N LYS A 106 -3.16 -4.52 22.39
CA LYS A 106 -2.02 -4.54 21.45
C LYS A 106 -2.13 -3.47 20.38
N CYS A 107 -3.29 -2.87 20.16
CA CYS A 107 -3.49 -1.74 19.26
C CYS A 107 -3.12 -0.38 19.87
N ASP A 108 -2.65 -0.31 21.12
CA ASP A 108 -2.26 0.95 21.76
C ASP A 108 -0.92 1.53 21.23
N PHE A 109 -0.43 1.03 20.08
CA PHE A 109 0.73 1.59 19.35
C PHE A 109 0.41 2.85 18.53
N PHE A 110 -0.88 3.16 18.29
CA PHE A 110 -1.29 4.37 17.58
C PHE A 110 -2.07 5.31 18.51
N PRO A 111 -1.85 6.63 18.42
CA PRO A 111 -2.47 7.57 19.33
C PRO A 111 -3.97 7.71 19.06
N LYS A 112 -4.72 8.09 20.11
CA LYS A 112 -6.12 8.50 19.97
C LYS A 112 -6.20 9.63 18.94
N THR A 113 -6.93 9.38 17.86
CA THR A 113 -7.02 10.27 16.71
C THR A 113 -8.47 10.48 16.31
N PHE A 114 -8.81 11.69 15.89
CA PHE A 114 -10.14 12.07 15.42
C PHE A 114 -10.06 12.62 13.99
N GLU A 115 -10.96 12.16 13.12
CA GLU A 115 -11.10 12.65 11.74
C GLU A 115 -12.01 13.88 11.72
N MET A 116 -11.49 15.01 11.27
CA MET A 116 -12.23 16.26 11.20
C MET A 116 -12.76 16.47 9.76
N PRO A 117 -13.99 17.00 9.57
CA PRO A 117 -14.92 17.49 10.60
C PRO A 117 -15.81 16.42 11.23
N CYS A 118 -15.81 15.19 10.70
CA CYS A 118 -16.79 14.15 11.04
C CYS A 118 -16.85 13.77 12.53
N GLU A 119 -15.71 13.77 13.23
CA GLU A 119 -15.59 13.40 14.64
C GLU A 119 -15.37 14.62 15.56
N TYR A 120 -15.69 15.84 15.10
CA TYR A 120 -15.47 17.08 15.86
C TYR A 120 -16.08 17.03 17.27
N HIS A 121 -17.34 16.62 17.39
CA HIS A 121 -18.02 16.56 18.68
C HIS A 121 -17.37 15.55 19.64
N LEU A 122 -16.94 14.40 19.13
CA LEU A 122 -16.21 13.39 19.92
C LEU A 122 -14.87 13.93 20.41
N PHE A 123 -14.15 14.68 19.56
CA PHE A 123 -12.93 15.35 19.95
C PHE A 123 -13.17 16.39 21.05
N VAL A 124 -14.21 17.22 20.93
CA VAL A 124 -14.54 18.24 21.96
C VAL A 124 -14.86 17.60 23.30
N GLU A 125 -15.59 16.49 23.32
CA GLU A 125 -15.86 15.74 24.55
C GLU A 125 -14.56 15.21 25.19
N GLU A 126 -13.69 14.61 24.39
CA GLU A 126 -12.42 14.06 24.86
C GLU A 126 -11.47 15.17 25.36
N PHE A 127 -11.43 16.30 24.66
CA PHE A 127 -10.64 17.47 25.03
C PHE A 127 -11.07 18.02 26.39
N ARG A 128 -12.39 18.12 26.64
CA ARG A 128 -12.93 18.58 27.93
C ARG A 128 -12.65 17.60 29.08
N LYS A 129 -12.66 16.29 28.80
CA LYS A 129 -12.40 15.24 29.81
C LYS A 129 -10.95 15.19 30.27
N ASN A 130 -10.01 15.63 29.43
CA ASN A 130 -8.58 15.52 29.69
C ASN A 130 -7.88 16.88 29.61
N PRO A 131 -8.09 17.78 30.58
CA PRO A 131 -7.42 19.08 30.60
C PRO A 131 -5.89 18.90 30.71
N GLY A 132 -5.14 19.72 29.99
CA GLY A 132 -3.67 19.72 30.02
C GLY A 132 -2.98 18.78 29.01
N ILE A 133 -3.72 17.96 28.26
CA ILE A 133 -3.14 17.16 27.17
C ILE A 133 -2.89 18.04 25.93
N THR A 134 -1.72 17.90 25.32
CA THR A 134 -1.39 18.54 24.04
C THR A 134 -1.89 17.72 22.86
N TRP A 135 -2.53 18.37 21.90
CA TRP A 135 -3.08 17.74 20.70
C TRP A 135 -2.35 18.25 19.45
N ILE A 136 -2.18 17.39 18.45
CA ILE A 136 -1.50 17.73 17.20
C ILE A 136 -2.49 17.57 16.05
N MET A 137 -2.79 18.68 15.36
CA MET A 137 -3.54 18.65 14.10
C MET A 137 -2.59 18.28 12.95
N LYS A 138 -3.05 17.40 12.07
CA LYS A 138 -2.33 17.01 10.86
C LYS A 138 -3.25 17.21 9.65
N PRO A 139 -2.69 17.60 8.50
CA PRO A 139 -3.41 17.56 7.24
C PRO A 139 -3.66 16.10 6.80
#